data_AF-A0A956S451-F1
#
_entry.id   AF-A0A956S451-F1
#
_cell.length_a   1.000
_cell.length_b   1.000
_cell.length_c   1.000
_cell.angle_alpha   90.00
_cell.angle_beta   90.00
_cell.angle_gamma   90.00
#
_symmetry.space_group_name_H-M   'P 1'
#
loop_
_entity.id
_entity.type
_entity.pdbx_description
1 polymer ?
#
loop_
_entity_poly.entity_id
_entity_poly.type
_entity_poly.pdbx_seq_one_letter_code
_entity_poly.pdbx_strand_id
1 'polypeptide(L)'
;MRSYHGVVTGEAILGANIFKDFFAGIRDIVGGRSAAYEKELKRARDIAFQEMAATARDLGANAIVGIDIDYETVGAQGSMLMVSVSGTAVSV
;
A
#
# COMPACT_ATOMS: atom_id res chain seq x y z
N MET A 1 16.49 24.96 -2.36
CA MET A 1 16.37 25.10 -0.89
C MET A 1 15.89 23.77 -0.36
N ARG A 2 16.48 23.26 0.73
CA ARG A 2 16.02 22.02 1.35
C ARG A 2 14.88 22.31 2.31
N SER A 3 13.78 21.58 2.23
CA SER A 3 12.59 21.82 3.06
C SER A 3 11.83 20.54 3.35
N TYR A 4 11.18 20.52 4.51
CA TYR A 4 10.21 19.50 4.88
C TYR A 4 8.80 20.06 4.62
N HIS A 5 7.97 19.29 3.93
CA HIS A 5 6.61 19.68 3.52
C HIS A 5 5.51 19.00 4.35
N GLY A 6 5.91 18.21 5.35
CA GLY A 6 5.00 17.48 6.23
C GLY A 6 4.80 16.03 5.83
N VAL A 7 3.91 15.36 6.57
CA VAL A 7 3.57 13.96 6.37
C VAL A 7 2.64 13.83 5.17
N VAL A 8 2.90 12.82 4.34
CA VAL A 8 2.05 12.41 3.23
C VAL A 8 1.70 10.94 3.37
N THR A 9 0.52 10.57 2.89
CA THR A 9 0.01 9.20 2.95
C THR A 9 -0.58 8.79 1.60
N GLY A 10 -0.76 7.49 1.42
CA GLY A 10 -1.55 6.92 0.33
C GLY A 10 -2.04 5.54 0.73
N GLU A 11 -3.19 5.14 0.20
CA GLU A 11 -3.91 3.96 0.68
C GLU A 11 -4.51 3.15 -0.49
N ALA A 12 -4.58 1.84 -0.32
CA ALA A 12 -5.26 0.96 -1.26
C ALA A 12 -5.94 -0.20 -0.54
N ILE A 13 -7.21 -0.46 -0.86
CA ILE A 13 -7.99 -1.54 -0.25
C ILE A 13 -8.18 -2.67 -1.27
N LEU A 14 -7.71 -3.86 -0.91
CA LEU A 14 -8.05 -5.10 -1.60
C LEU A 14 -9.41 -5.60 -1.10
N GLY A 15 -10.38 -5.64 -2.01
CA GLY A 15 -11.76 -6.01 -1.69
C GLY A 15 -11.97 -7.49 -1.35
N ALA A 16 -13.14 -7.78 -0.79
CA ALA A 16 -13.45 -9.07 -0.17
C ALA A 16 -13.39 -10.28 -1.11
N ASN A 17 -13.70 -10.10 -2.40
CA ASN A 17 -13.63 -11.19 -3.36
C ASN A 17 -12.17 -11.64 -3.60
N ILE A 18 -11.27 -10.67 -3.79
CA ILE A 18 -9.84 -10.91 -4.01
C ILE A 18 -9.22 -11.58 -2.78
N PHE A 19 -9.57 -11.09 -1.59
CA PHE A 19 -9.05 -11.62 -0.33
C PHE A 19 -9.56 -13.04 -0.01
N LYS A 20 -10.83 -13.33 -0.32
CA LYS A 20 -11.39 -14.69 -0.22
C LYS A 20 -10.71 -15.66 -1.16
N ASP A 21 -10.46 -15.25 -2.40
CA ASP A 21 -9.74 -16.07 -3.40
C ASP A 21 -8.33 -16.42 -2.92
N PHE A 22 -7.67 -15.49 -2.21
CA PHE A 22 -6.38 -15.75 -1.57
C PHE A 22 -6.46 -16.78 -0.46
N PHE A 23 -7.41 -16.63 0.45
CA PHE A 23 -7.59 -17.59 1.53
C PHE A 23 -8.04 -18.97 1.07
N ALA A 24 -8.84 -19.03 0.00
CA ALA A 24 -9.23 -20.29 -0.63
C ALA A 24 -8.02 -20.97 -1.30
N GLY A 25 -7.17 -20.21 -1.99
CA GLY A 25 -5.99 -20.74 -2.69
C GLY A 25 -4.78 -21.09 -1.81
N ILE A 26 -4.68 -20.51 -0.60
CA ILE A 26 -3.59 -20.82 0.36
C ILE A 26 -3.76 -22.21 0.98
N ARG A 27 -4.98 -22.76 0.99
CA ARG A 27 -5.25 -24.07 1.60
C ARG A 27 -4.52 -25.23 0.91
N ASP A 28 -4.12 -25.06 -0.35
CA ASP A 28 -3.50 -26.09 -1.18
C ASP A 28 -1.99 -25.88 -1.45
N ILE A 29 -1.40 -24.75 -1.05
CA ILE A 29 -0.01 -24.39 -1.42
C ILE A 29 0.76 -23.88 -0.19
N VAL A 30 1.33 -24.82 0.57
CA VAL A 30 2.39 -24.50 1.53
C VAL A 30 3.68 -24.24 0.74
N GLY A 31 4.12 -22.99 0.64
CA GLY A 31 5.55 -22.67 0.50
C GLY A 31 6.08 -22.09 -0.81
N GLY A 32 5.27 -21.69 -1.79
CA GLY A 32 5.82 -21.15 -3.05
C GLY A 32 4.97 -20.09 -3.69
N ARG A 33 5.11 -18.83 -3.25
CA ARG A 33 4.65 -17.60 -3.92
C ARG A 33 3.39 -17.82 -4.77
N SER A 34 2.21 -17.75 -4.17
CA SER A 34 0.96 -17.69 -4.94
C SER A 34 1.03 -16.41 -5.80
N ALA A 35 1.48 -16.53 -7.06
CA ALA A 35 1.82 -15.40 -7.92
C ALA A 35 0.66 -14.39 -8.04
N ALA A 36 -0.58 -14.87 -7.92
CA ALA A 36 -1.78 -14.05 -7.86
C ALA A 36 -1.85 -13.16 -6.60
N TYR A 37 -1.56 -13.69 -5.41
CA TYR A 37 -1.54 -12.92 -4.16
C TYR A 37 -0.48 -11.82 -4.21
N GLU A 38 0.74 -12.18 -4.59
CA GLU A 38 1.84 -11.22 -4.70
C GLU A 38 1.55 -10.13 -5.73
N LYS A 39 0.91 -10.48 -6.84
CA LYS A 39 0.52 -9.54 -7.89
C LYS A 39 -0.47 -8.50 -7.39
N GLU A 40 -1.54 -8.91 -6.70
CA GLU A 40 -2.51 -7.94 -6.20
C GLU A 40 -1.97 -7.13 -5.03
N LEU A 41 -1.18 -7.72 -4.13
CA LEU A 41 -0.48 -6.94 -3.10
C LEU A 41 0.45 -5.90 -3.72
N LYS A 42 1.19 -6.27 -4.76
CA LYS A 42 2.04 -5.33 -5.49
C LYS A 42 1.19 -4.22 -6.10
N ARG A 43 0.09 -4.56 -6.75
CA ARG A 43 -0.84 -3.59 -7.33
C ARG A 43 -1.37 -2.61 -6.28
N ALA A 44 -1.79 -3.10 -5.12
CA ALA A 44 -2.26 -2.25 -4.03
C ALA A 44 -1.16 -1.31 -3.52
N ARG A 45 0.05 -1.82 -3.30
CA ARG A 45 1.21 -0.97 -2.97
C ARG A 45 1.46 0.09 -4.04
N ASP A 46 1.49 -0.30 -5.32
CA ASP A 46 1.75 0.63 -6.42
C ASP A 46 0.73 1.77 -6.43
N ILE A 47 -0.56 1.47 -6.18
CA ILE A 47 -1.63 2.49 -6.06
C ILE A 47 -1.38 3.40 -4.87
N ALA A 48 -1.13 2.85 -3.68
CA ALA A 48 -0.87 3.62 -2.46
C ALA A 48 0.35 4.54 -2.63
N PHE A 49 1.43 4.05 -3.26
CA PHE A 49 2.60 4.86 -3.58
C PHE A 49 2.32 5.95 -4.61
N GLN A 50 1.49 5.68 -5.62
CA GLN A 50 1.10 6.68 -6.61
C GLN A 50 0.31 7.82 -5.97
N GLU A 51 -0.60 7.52 -5.05
CA GLU A 51 -1.35 8.50 -4.28
C GLU A 51 -0.42 9.34 -3.40
N MET A 52 0.44 8.70 -2.59
CA MET A 52 1.40 9.39 -1.74
C MET A 52 2.35 10.29 -2.54
N ALA A 53 2.79 9.83 -3.72
CA ALA A 53 3.64 10.60 -4.62
C ALA A 53 2.89 11.74 -5.32
N ALA A 54 1.59 11.63 -5.56
CA ALA A 54 0.77 12.75 -6.03
C ALA A 54 0.68 13.84 -4.97
N THR A 55 0.33 13.47 -3.74
CA THR A 55 0.27 14.40 -2.60
C THR A 55 1.61 15.11 -2.36
N ALA A 56 2.73 14.38 -2.39
CA ALA A 56 4.05 14.99 -2.25
C ALA A 56 4.36 16.01 -3.38
N ARG A 57 3.98 15.71 -4.63
CA ARG A 57 4.16 16.62 -5.77
C ARG A 57 3.29 17.88 -5.63
N ASP A 58 2.07 17.75 -5.15
CA ASP A 58 1.16 18.87 -4.92
C ASP A 58 1.71 19.83 -3.83
N LEU A 59 2.50 19.31 -2.90
CA LEU A 59 3.25 20.10 -1.91
C LEU A 59 4.57 20.69 -2.43
N GLY A 60 4.95 20.42 -3.68
CA GLY A 60 6.21 20.88 -4.27
C GLY A 60 7.45 20.09 -3.82
N ALA A 61 7.26 18.91 -3.23
CA ALA A 61 8.34 18.03 -2.84
C ALA A 61 8.94 17.30 -4.06
N ASN A 62 10.23 16.94 -3.98
CA ASN A 62 10.92 16.14 -5.01
C ASN A 62 11.34 14.75 -4.50
N ALA A 63 11.15 14.47 -3.20
CA ALA A 63 11.40 13.17 -2.59
C ALA A 63 10.46 12.94 -1.39
N ILE A 64 10.34 11.67 -1.00
CA ILE A 64 9.67 11.24 0.23
C ILE A 64 10.68 10.39 1.01
N VAL A 65 10.85 10.69 2.30
CA VAL A 65 11.81 10.00 3.18
C VAL A 65 11.09 9.47 4.43
N GLY A 66 11.72 8.48 5.09
CA GLY A 66 11.14 7.85 6.27
C GLY A 66 9.82 7.16 5.96
N ILE A 67 9.78 6.42 4.84
CA ILE A 67 8.58 5.72 4.39
C ILE A 67 8.31 4.52 5.32
N ASP A 68 7.06 4.36 5.72
CA ASP A 68 6.53 3.19 6.39
C ASP A 68 5.38 2.57 5.60
N ILE A 69 5.20 1.25 5.71
CA ILE A 69 4.18 0.48 4.98
C ILE A 69 3.46 -0.45 5.94
N ASP A 70 2.17 -0.23 6.11
CA ASP A 70 1.29 -1.01 6.97
C ASP A 70 0.30 -1.83 6.16
N TYR A 71 0.00 -3.02 6.67
CA TYR A 71 -1.04 -3.91 6.15
C TYR A 71 -2.04 -4.21 7.25
N GLU A 72 -3.30 -3.87 7.03
CA GLU A 72 -4.34 -4.05 8.04
C GLU A 72 -5.52 -4.84 7.45
N THR A 73 -6.00 -5.84 8.17
CA THR A 73 -7.25 -6.51 7.79
C THR A 73 -8.43 -5.67 8.25
N VAL A 74 -9.30 -5.33 7.31
CA VAL A 74 -10.47 -4.46 7.54
C VAL A 74 -11.74 -5.10 7.00
N GLY A 75 -12.89 -4.50 7.29
CA GLY A 75 -14.20 -4.99 6.85
C GLY A 75 -14.78 -6.10 7.74
N ALA A 76 -16.04 -6.46 7.47
CA ALA A 76 -16.74 -7.48 8.25
C ALA A 76 -15.94 -8.79 8.24
N GLN A 77 -15.66 -9.32 9.43
CA GLN A 77 -14.90 -10.56 9.64
C GLN A 77 -13.46 -10.52 9.05
N GLY A 78 -12.88 -9.32 8.90
CA GLY A 78 -11.53 -9.16 8.35
C GLY A 78 -11.43 -9.56 6.88
N SER A 79 -12.50 -9.38 6.12
CA SER A 79 -12.61 -9.85 4.73
C SER A 79 -11.87 -9.00 3.71
N MET A 80 -11.31 -7.85 4.08
CA MET A 80 -10.55 -6.98 3.19
C MET A 80 -9.15 -6.75 3.75
N LEU A 81 -8.23 -6.32 2.88
CA LEU A 81 -6.88 -5.95 3.28
C LEU A 81 -6.59 -4.52 2.81
N MET A 82 -6.25 -3.64 3.74
CA MET A 82 -5.80 -2.29 3.48
C MET A 82 -4.28 -2.27 3.44
N VAL A 83 -3.73 -1.55 2.48
CA VAL A 83 -2.31 -1.22 2.37
C VAL A 83 -2.20 0.28 2.55
N SER A 84 -1.52 0.71 3.60
CA SER A 84 -1.29 2.11 3.90
C SER A 84 0.20 2.41 3.79
N VAL A 85 0.55 3.49 3.10
CA VAL A 85 1.93 4.00 3.07
C VAL A 85 1.94 5.39 3.65
N SER A 86 2.96 5.69 4.45
CA SER A 86 3.18 7.03 4.99
C SER A 86 4.64 7.42 4.88
N GLY A 87 4.92 8.72 4.90
CA GLY A 87 6.28 9.23 4.89
C GLY A 87 6.32 10.75 4.99
N THR A 88 7.51 11.33 4.92
CA THR A 88 7.69 12.78 4.97
C THR A 88 8.12 13.32 3.62
N ALA A 89 7.33 14.23 3.06
CA ALA A 89 7.64 14.89 1.79
C ALA A 89 8.74 15.95 1.99
N VAL A 90 9.76 15.94 1.14
CA VAL A 90 10.92 16.85 1.23
C VAL A 90 11.33 17.39 -0.14
N SER A 91 11.93 18.58 -0.15
CA SER A 91 12.75 19.05 -1.25
C SER A 91 14.22 18.89 -0.87
N VAL A 92 15.00 18.19 -1.69
CA VAL A 92 16.45 17.98 -1.51
C VAL A 92 17.29 18.69 -2.56
#